data_AF-A0A913WQD0-F1
#
_entry.id   AF-A0A913WQD0-F1
#
_cell.length_a   1.000
_cell.length_b   1.000
_cell.length_c   1.000
_cell.angle_alpha   90.00
_cell.angle_beta   90.00
_cell.angle_gamma   90.00
#
_symmetry.space_group_name_H-M   'P 1'
#
loop_
_entity.id
_entity.type
_entity.pdbx_description
1 polymer ?
#
loop_
_entity_poly.entity_id
_entity_poly.type
_entity_poly.pdbx_seq_one_letter_code
_entity_poly.pdbx_strand_id
1 'polypeptide(L)'
;MTSENEILSHFAESSSSNVFICILWKLLLETGRLSSVCHKVLERLGARALSRHIRVFADFLVYEFSTSGGGRHVNKCIQHLNDLIWKYNVVTMDRLVLSLGLRSHEGNEAQVCFFIIQLLLLKPPDFRTRVNAFVRDNSPQHWTQTDWHQKHMAYHTSYPERFYYEGLLEAAGGTVPTIQYLPIYFGNVCLRFLPVFDIVIHRFLELPPVFKSLESLLDHLGSLYKFHARPVTYLYNTLHYYEKSLQEKPTLKKKLVSAIIGAQRDIKPQGWFRCLSRGYLDYLYRSEDASWTPDLSYYSNLIGRLVDTIENSTPTAFPECDWRFNEFPNATAHALYVTSMEIMALPIIPKHVGFNLFDVIYKGSPSHQHANIRSNIMSWINAVAHIMTSLPDSYWSVIYEKICEVLKTDLATRDVATYPVMLEEIHRPSPFPYSFFDFKVNMAMHSETHADYVLALTHAVWHHASIGQLTFMPHFIRTRVTPLVNNEAQFLYVCCLVGPFLQRFQLERTRCLQEIVIELYHLLEKVDRESQHLHHVETICDFLYHIKYMFIGDMVRDEVQKIIPKLRQSLQVRLRFMLQTSLKRDITE
;
A
#
# COMPACT_ATOMS: atom_id res chain seq x y z
N MET A 1 10.11 -30.75 44.30
CA MET A 1 9.08 -30.25 45.25
C MET A 1 8.12 -31.40 45.49
N THR A 2 7.89 -31.78 46.74
CA THR A 2 7.12 -33.00 47.10
C THR A 2 5.70 -32.70 47.57
N SER A 3 5.37 -31.45 47.90
CA SER A 3 4.02 -31.02 48.30
C SER A 3 3.29 -30.27 47.17
N GLU A 4 2.04 -30.65 46.88
CA GLU A 4 1.18 -29.94 45.89
C GLU A 4 1.02 -28.45 46.22
N ASN A 5 0.94 -28.12 47.52
CA ASN A 5 0.72 -26.74 47.97
C ASN A 5 1.95 -25.86 47.73
N GLU A 6 3.17 -26.42 47.86
CA GLU A 6 4.42 -25.70 47.58
C GLU A 6 4.58 -25.41 46.07
N ILE A 7 4.20 -26.39 45.23
CA ILE A 7 4.20 -26.22 43.76
C ILE A 7 3.20 -25.14 43.36
N LEU A 8 2.01 -25.14 43.98
CA LEU A 8 0.97 -24.14 43.72
C LEU A 8 1.35 -22.74 44.20
N SER A 9 2.01 -22.59 45.35
CA SER A 9 2.48 -21.29 45.81
C SER A 9 3.62 -20.76 44.93
N HIS A 10 4.58 -21.60 44.56
CA HIS A 10 5.75 -21.15 43.81
C HIS A 10 5.44 -20.78 42.36
N PHE A 11 4.65 -21.59 41.64
CA PHE A 11 4.38 -21.37 40.21
C PHE A 11 3.16 -20.50 39.92
N ALA A 12 2.32 -20.20 40.92
CA ALA A 12 1.18 -19.30 40.76
C ALA A 12 1.41 -17.89 41.33
N GLU A 13 2.55 -17.63 41.98
CA GLU A 13 2.93 -16.30 42.44
C GLU A 13 3.27 -15.38 41.26
N SER A 14 2.74 -14.15 41.28
CA SER A 14 2.97 -13.15 40.23
C SER A 14 4.42 -12.62 40.14
N SER A 15 5.22 -12.90 41.17
CA SER A 15 6.66 -12.62 41.28
C SER A 15 7.54 -13.71 40.67
N SER A 16 6.98 -14.90 40.40
CA SER A 16 7.72 -16.01 39.82
C SER A 16 8.04 -15.78 38.33
N SER A 17 9.08 -16.44 37.82
CA SER A 17 9.46 -16.34 36.41
C SER A 17 8.34 -16.90 35.51
N ASN A 18 8.07 -16.23 34.39
CA ASN A 18 6.97 -16.60 33.47
C ASN A 18 7.27 -17.87 32.64
N VAL A 19 7.83 -18.92 33.24
CA VAL A 19 8.37 -20.10 32.55
C VAL A 19 7.47 -21.34 32.64
N PHE A 20 6.34 -21.26 33.33
CA PHE A 20 5.50 -22.43 33.62
C PHE A 20 5.09 -23.24 32.37
N ILE A 21 4.75 -22.59 31.25
CA ILE A 21 4.43 -23.31 29.99
C ILE A 21 5.67 -24.04 29.45
N CYS A 22 6.87 -23.46 29.57
CA CYS A 22 8.13 -24.12 29.21
C CYS A 22 8.37 -25.38 30.06
N ILE A 23 8.00 -25.33 31.35
CA ILE A 23 8.10 -26.47 32.26
C ILE A 23 7.11 -27.56 31.86
N LEU A 24 5.84 -27.20 31.58
CA LEU A 24 4.84 -28.16 31.06
C LEU A 24 5.34 -28.83 29.78
N TRP A 25 5.96 -28.05 28.90
CA TRP A 25 6.54 -28.52 27.66
C TRP A 25 7.66 -29.54 27.89
N LYS A 26 8.63 -29.23 28.75
CA LYS A 26 9.72 -30.15 29.10
C LYS A 26 9.22 -31.41 29.79
N LEU A 27 8.29 -31.29 30.74
CA LEU A 27 7.66 -32.43 31.39
C LEU A 27 6.98 -33.36 30.37
N LEU A 28 6.28 -32.79 29.38
CA LEU A 28 5.66 -33.56 28.31
C LEU A 28 6.71 -34.24 27.40
N LEU A 29 7.83 -33.57 27.11
CA LEU A 29 8.93 -34.15 26.30
C LEU A 29 9.61 -35.34 27.00
N GLU A 30 9.78 -35.29 28.31
CA GLU A 30 10.46 -36.30 29.12
C GLU A 30 9.54 -37.45 29.53
N THR A 31 8.36 -37.14 30.07
CA THR A 31 7.46 -38.12 30.69
C THR A 31 6.28 -38.52 29.81
N GLY A 32 5.98 -37.75 28.75
CA GLY A 32 4.87 -38.00 27.83
C GLY A 32 3.47 -37.78 28.43
N ARG A 33 3.35 -37.37 29.69
CA ARG A 33 2.07 -37.16 30.40
C ARG A 33 2.13 -35.90 31.28
N LEU A 34 0.98 -35.27 31.48
CA LEU A 34 0.83 -34.12 32.38
C LEU A 34 0.01 -34.51 33.61
N SER A 35 0.35 -33.94 34.76
CA SER A 35 -0.33 -34.21 36.03
C SER A 35 -1.53 -33.27 36.26
N SER A 36 -2.47 -33.67 37.12
CA SER A 36 -3.61 -32.84 37.52
C SER A 36 -3.21 -31.57 38.31
N VAL A 37 -2.03 -31.58 38.95
CA VAL A 37 -1.46 -30.41 39.63
C VAL A 37 -1.17 -29.28 38.64
N CYS A 38 -0.77 -29.62 37.40
CA CYS A 38 -0.54 -28.65 36.34
C CYS A 38 -1.80 -27.84 36.01
N HIS A 39 -2.98 -28.47 36.07
CA HIS A 39 -4.25 -27.80 35.82
C HIS A 39 -4.57 -26.77 36.91
N LYS A 40 -4.43 -27.15 38.19
CA LYS A 40 -4.66 -26.25 39.34
C LYS A 40 -3.75 -25.00 39.28
N VAL A 41 -2.50 -25.15 38.81
CA VAL A 41 -1.59 -24.02 38.63
C VAL A 41 -2.05 -23.11 37.49
N LEU A 42 -2.47 -23.66 36.34
CA LEU A 42 -2.98 -22.86 35.21
C LEU A 42 -4.26 -22.10 35.55
N GLU A 43 -5.15 -22.71 36.33
CA GLU A 43 -6.37 -22.06 36.81
C GLU A 43 -6.04 -20.87 37.72
N ARG A 44 -5.10 -21.04 38.64
CA ARG A 44 -4.68 -19.99 39.59
C ARG A 44 -3.90 -18.84 38.93
N LEU A 45 -3.12 -19.12 37.87
CA LEU A 45 -2.42 -18.09 37.09
C LEU A 45 -3.39 -17.15 36.36
N GLY A 46 -4.49 -17.70 35.84
CA GLY A 46 -5.47 -16.96 35.06
C GLY A 46 -5.02 -16.57 33.65
N ALA A 47 -5.99 -16.26 32.78
CA ALA A 47 -5.76 -16.05 31.35
C ALA A 47 -4.87 -14.83 31.00
N ARG A 48 -4.88 -13.79 31.85
CA ARG A 48 -4.05 -12.58 31.63
C ARG A 48 -2.57 -12.85 31.86
N ALA A 49 -2.23 -13.56 32.94
CA ALA A 49 -0.85 -13.92 33.23
C ALA A 49 -0.33 -14.93 32.20
N LEU A 50 -1.15 -15.90 31.79
CA LEU A 50 -0.81 -16.92 30.80
C LEU A 50 -0.22 -16.34 29.52
N SER A 51 -0.73 -15.18 29.06
CA SER A 51 -0.20 -14.51 27.87
C SER A 51 1.30 -14.19 28.00
N ARG A 52 1.80 -13.82 29.19
CA ARG A 52 3.24 -13.60 29.43
C ARG A 52 4.04 -14.89 29.36
N HIS A 53 3.48 -15.98 29.90
CA HIS A 53 4.09 -17.30 29.79
C HIS A 53 4.18 -17.79 28.35
N ILE A 54 3.16 -17.52 27.51
CA ILE A 54 3.20 -17.89 26.09
C ILE A 54 4.31 -17.14 25.33
N ARG A 55 4.58 -15.87 25.69
CA ARG A 55 5.67 -15.10 25.07
C ARG A 55 7.04 -15.71 25.37
N VAL A 56 7.32 -15.97 26.64
CA VAL A 56 8.58 -16.62 27.06
C VAL A 56 8.68 -18.03 26.49
N PHE A 57 7.56 -18.73 26.37
CA PHE A 57 7.51 -20.04 25.73
C PHE A 57 7.85 -19.98 24.24
N ALA A 58 7.41 -18.94 23.52
CA ALA A 58 7.79 -18.74 22.12
C ALA A 58 9.31 -18.57 21.97
N ASP A 59 9.94 -17.74 22.82
CA ASP A 59 11.41 -17.57 22.83
C ASP A 59 12.13 -18.90 23.13
N PHE A 60 11.60 -19.65 24.10
CA PHE A 60 12.14 -20.94 24.49
C PHE A 60 12.04 -21.99 23.37
N LEU A 61 10.94 -22.02 22.62
CA LEU A 61 10.78 -22.92 21.48
C LEU A 61 11.83 -22.61 20.40
N VAL A 62 12.10 -21.35 20.11
CA VAL A 62 13.12 -20.97 19.12
C VAL A 62 14.51 -21.42 19.57
N TYR A 63 14.85 -21.23 20.85
CA TYR A 63 16.12 -21.70 21.42
C TYR A 63 16.27 -23.22 21.31
N GLU A 64 15.26 -23.98 21.73
CA GLU A 64 15.28 -25.45 21.69
C GLU A 64 15.40 -25.99 20.27
N PHE A 65 14.66 -25.42 19.31
CA PHE A 65 14.74 -25.86 17.91
C PHE A 65 16.05 -25.44 17.22
N SER A 66 16.67 -24.33 17.64
CA SER A 66 17.97 -23.89 17.13
C SER A 66 19.11 -24.77 17.63
N THR A 67 19.02 -25.24 18.88
CA THR A 67 20.02 -26.11 19.53
C THR A 67 19.80 -27.61 19.28
N SER A 68 18.70 -27.99 18.62
CA SER A 68 18.31 -29.38 18.37
C SER A 68 19.18 -30.07 17.31
N GLY A 69 19.97 -31.07 17.72
CA GLY A 69 20.92 -31.81 16.86
C GLY A 69 20.33 -32.87 15.89
N GLY A 70 19.06 -32.76 15.44
CA GLY A 70 18.57 -33.65 14.37
C GLY A 70 17.04 -33.82 14.22
N GLY A 71 16.62 -34.33 13.05
CA GLY A 71 15.20 -34.38 12.62
C GLY A 71 14.25 -35.26 13.44
N ARG A 72 14.74 -36.34 14.08
CA ARG A 72 13.90 -37.18 14.96
C ARG A 72 13.45 -36.45 16.22
N HIS A 73 14.33 -35.64 16.83
CA HIS A 73 14.02 -34.86 18.01
C HIS A 73 13.05 -33.72 17.68
N VAL A 74 13.28 -33.03 16.54
CA VAL A 74 12.38 -31.99 16.02
C VAL A 74 10.98 -32.54 15.77
N ASN A 75 10.85 -33.75 15.21
CA ASN A 75 9.55 -34.37 14.99
C ASN A 75 8.80 -34.65 16.30
N LYS A 76 9.50 -35.12 17.34
CA LYS A 76 8.94 -35.33 18.68
C LYS A 76 8.50 -34.01 19.32
N CYS A 77 9.30 -32.96 19.18
CA CYS A 77 8.96 -31.61 19.64
C CYS A 77 7.71 -31.07 18.95
N ILE A 78 7.55 -31.26 17.65
CA ILE A 78 6.34 -30.78 16.96
C ILE A 78 5.10 -31.58 17.40
N GLN A 79 5.24 -32.90 17.56
CA GLN A 79 4.12 -33.76 17.95
C GLN A 79 3.58 -33.37 19.33
N HIS A 80 4.46 -33.23 20.32
CA HIS A 80 4.02 -32.81 21.64
C HIS A 80 3.43 -31.38 21.60
N LEU A 81 3.85 -30.51 20.67
CA LEU A 81 3.42 -29.11 20.62
C LEU A 81 2.02 -29.07 20.06
N ASN A 82 1.75 -29.95 19.11
CA ASN A 82 0.41 -30.27 18.66
C ASN A 82 -0.44 -30.85 19.79
N ASP A 83 0.09 -31.76 20.62
CA ASP A 83 -0.62 -32.29 21.78
C ASP A 83 -0.97 -31.17 22.78
N LEU A 84 -0.06 -30.23 23.04
CA LEU A 84 -0.29 -29.10 23.95
C LEU A 84 -1.46 -28.23 23.49
N ILE A 85 -1.63 -28.08 22.17
CA ILE A 85 -2.67 -27.25 21.56
C ILE A 85 -4.01 -27.99 21.45
N TRP A 86 -4.02 -29.20 20.88
CA TRP A 86 -5.27 -29.90 20.55
C TRP A 86 -5.67 -30.97 21.55
N LYS A 87 -4.70 -31.66 22.17
CA LYS A 87 -4.96 -32.76 23.11
C LYS A 87 -5.16 -32.26 24.55
N TYR A 88 -4.28 -31.37 25.01
CA TYR A 88 -4.33 -30.83 26.37
C TYR A 88 -5.02 -29.45 26.44
N ASN A 89 -5.22 -28.79 25.31
CA ASN A 89 -5.87 -27.48 25.18
C ASN A 89 -5.28 -26.39 26.09
N VAL A 90 -3.96 -26.42 26.32
CA VAL A 90 -3.25 -25.46 27.19
C VAL A 90 -3.11 -24.10 26.51
N VAL A 91 -2.87 -24.08 25.20
CA VAL A 91 -2.74 -22.84 24.42
C VAL A 91 -3.49 -23.02 23.10
N THR A 92 -4.20 -21.98 22.66
CA THR A 92 -4.86 -22.00 21.35
C THR A 92 -3.85 -21.69 20.23
N MET A 93 -4.04 -22.31 19.06
CA MET A 93 -3.13 -22.19 17.92
C MET A 93 -2.89 -20.73 17.50
N ASP A 94 -3.97 -19.94 17.40
CA ASP A 94 -3.94 -18.52 17.04
C ASP A 94 -3.07 -17.69 17.99
N ARG A 95 -3.17 -17.93 19.30
CA ARG A 95 -2.39 -17.19 20.31
C ARG A 95 -0.90 -17.57 20.28
N LEU A 96 -0.59 -18.84 20.07
CA LEU A 96 0.80 -19.30 19.99
C LEU A 96 1.47 -18.76 18.72
N VAL A 97 0.82 -18.89 17.56
CA VAL A 97 1.37 -18.41 16.29
C VAL A 97 1.50 -16.88 16.28
N LEU A 98 0.52 -16.15 16.82
CA LEU A 98 0.64 -14.70 16.99
C LEU A 98 1.84 -14.34 17.89
N SER A 99 2.03 -15.10 18.97
CA SER A 99 3.14 -14.86 19.89
C SER A 99 4.49 -15.17 19.25
N LEU A 100 4.58 -16.13 18.33
CA LEU A 100 5.79 -16.42 17.54
C LEU A 100 6.03 -15.36 16.47
N GLY A 101 4.98 -14.92 15.76
CA GLY A 101 5.08 -13.92 14.70
C GLY A 101 5.45 -12.52 15.17
N LEU A 102 5.22 -12.18 16.44
CA LEU A 102 5.55 -10.89 17.05
C LEU A 102 6.89 -10.86 17.80
N ARG A 103 7.75 -11.88 17.64
CA ARG A 103 9.08 -11.91 18.26
C ARG A 103 10.10 -11.13 17.43
N SER A 104 11.10 -10.58 18.12
CA SER A 104 12.21 -9.82 17.53
C SER A 104 13.47 -10.67 17.34
N HIS A 105 13.34 -11.91 16.86
CA HIS A 105 14.50 -12.75 16.56
C HIS A 105 15.21 -12.24 15.30
N GLU A 106 16.52 -12.43 15.24
CA GLU A 106 17.35 -12.02 14.10
C GLU A 106 18.01 -13.23 13.41
N GLY A 107 18.25 -13.11 12.10
CA GLY A 107 19.00 -14.09 11.31
C GLY A 107 18.42 -15.51 11.34
N ASN A 108 19.24 -16.48 11.77
CA ASN A 108 18.88 -17.90 11.78
C ASN A 108 17.79 -18.23 12.81
N GLU A 109 17.73 -17.52 13.93
CA GLU A 109 16.68 -17.73 14.94
C GLU A 109 15.30 -17.36 14.40
N ALA A 110 15.23 -16.29 13.60
CA ALA A 110 13.99 -15.89 12.93
C ALA A 110 13.53 -16.94 11.91
N GLN A 111 14.46 -17.53 11.16
CA GLN A 111 14.15 -18.64 10.24
C GLN A 111 13.61 -19.86 10.98
N VAL A 112 14.21 -20.22 12.12
CA VAL A 112 13.73 -21.32 12.97
C VAL A 112 12.33 -21.00 13.51
N CYS A 113 12.08 -19.77 13.97
CA CYS A 113 10.76 -19.33 14.42
C CYS A 113 9.68 -19.53 13.34
N PHE A 114 9.95 -19.10 12.12
CA PHE A 114 9.00 -19.24 11.00
C PHE A 114 8.86 -20.68 10.52
N PHE A 115 9.93 -21.46 10.61
CA PHE A 115 9.87 -22.90 10.37
C PHE A 115 8.96 -23.59 11.40
N ILE A 116 9.02 -23.22 12.68
CA ILE A 116 8.08 -23.71 13.71
C ILE A 116 6.63 -23.36 13.33
N ILE A 117 6.37 -22.11 12.91
CA ILE A 117 5.04 -21.68 12.45
C ILE A 117 4.57 -22.55 11.27
N GLN A 118 5.42 -22.73 10.25
CA GLN A 118 5.08 -23.57 9.10
C GLN A 118 4.73 -25.00 9.51
N LEU A 119 5.54 -25.59 10.39
CA LEU A 119 5.33 -26.96 10.86
C LEU A 119 4.04 -27.08 11.67
N LEU A 120 3.74 -26.13 12.54
CA LEU A 120 2.50 -26.10 13.33
C LEU A 120 1.25 -26.05 12.44
N LEU A 121 1.32 -25.30 11.35
CA LEU A 121 0.20 -25.08 10.45
C LEU A 121 0.01 -26.22 9.43
N LEU A 122 1.11 -26.79 8.93
CA LEU A 122 1.07 -27.73 7.80
C LEU A 122 1.30 -29.18 8.18
N LYS A 123 2.09 -29.48 9.21
CA LYS A 123 2.47 -30.87 9.49
C LYS A 123 1.33 -31.65 10.15
N PRO A 124 0.70 -31.17 11.23
CA PRO A 124 -0.52 -31.78 11.75
C PRO A 124 -1.70 -31.68 10.76
N PRO A 125 -2.55 -32.70 10.65
CA PRO A 125 -3.78 -32.61 9.86
C PRO A 125 -4.87 -31.78 10.57
N ASP A 126 -4.77 -31.60 11.89
CA ASP A 126 -5.77 -30.98 12.75
C ASP A 126 -6.31 -29.64 12.21
N PHE A 127 -5.40 -28.72 11.89
CA PHE A 127 -5.79 -27.39 11.44
C PHE A 127 -6.27 -27.41 9.99
N ARG A 128 -5.56 -28.12 9.10
CA ARG A 128 -5.89 -28.21 7.67
C ARG A 128 -7.28 -28.82 7.44
N THR A 129 -7.61 -29.90 8.15
CA THR A 129 -8.92 -30.55 8.03
C THR A 129 -10.04 -29.61 8.49
N ARG A 130 -9.83 -28.86 9.59
CA ARG A 130 -10.78 -27.85 10.09
C ARG A 130 -11.01 -26.73 9.06
N VAL A 131 -9.93 -26.21 8.47
CA VAL A 131 -10.02 -25.17 7.43
C VAL A 131 -10.74 -25.68 6.19
N ASN A 132 -10.37 -26.85 5.68
CA ASN A 132 -11.00 -27.43 4.48
C ASN A 132 -12.49 -27.73 4.69
N ALA A 133 -12.87 -28.28 5.85
CA ALA A 133 -14.28 -28.50 6.19
C ALA A 133 -15.04 -27.18 6.30
N PHE A 134 -14.48 -26.19 7.00
CA PHE A 134 -15.13 -24.89 7.17
C PHE A 134 -15.35 -24.16 5.84
N VAL A 135 -14.34 -24.13 4.98
CA VAL A 135 -14.37 -23.47 3.66
C VAL A 135 -15.36 -24.13 2.70
N ARG A 136 -15.44 -25.47 2.72
CA ARG A 136 -16.34 -26.23 1.87
C ARG A 136 -17.80 -26.04 2.27
N ASP A 137 -18.08 -26.11 3.57
CA ASP A 137 -19.46 -26.24 4.07
C ASP A 137 -20.10 -24.86 4.38
N ASN A 138 -19.31 -23.78 4.43
CA ASN A 138 -19.78 -22.42 4.72
C ASN A 138 -19.49 -21.41 3.61
N SER A 139 -20.27 -20.33 3.60
CA SER A 139 -20.08 -19.14 2.75
C SER A 139 -19.97 -17.88 3.62
N PRO A 140 -19.22 -16.85 3.22
CA PRO A 140 -19.03 -15.64 4.02
C PRO A 140 -20.18 -14.64 3.94
N GLN A 141 -21.14 -14.82 3.01
CA GLN A 141 -22.27 -13.90 2.83
C GLN A 141 -23.31 -14.13 3.94
N HIS A 142 -22.98 -13.73 5.17
CA HIS A 142 -23.84 -13.96 6.34
C HIS A 142 -25.22 -13.29 6.20
N TRP A 143 -25.33 -12.25 5.36
CA TRP A 143 -26.56 -11.47 5.18
C TRP A 143 -27.57 -12.12 4.24
N THR A 144 -27.14 -13.08 3.42
CA THR A 144 -28.04 -13.88 2.55
C THR A 144 -28.38 -15.24 3.17
N GLN A 145 -27.72 -15.60 4.27
CA GLN A 145 -27.86 -16.92 4.91
C GLN A 145 -28.90 -16.91 6.01
N THR A 146 -29.78 -17.91 5.98
CA THR A 146 -30.79 -18.16 7.01
C THR A 146 -30.39 -19.29 7.96
N ASP A 147 -29.45 -20.16 7.57
CA ASP A 147 -29.06 -21.39 8.26
C ASP A 147 -27.67 -21.34 8.93
N TRP A 148 -27.11 -20.14 9.12
CA TRP A 148 -25.77 -19.95 9.68
C TRP A 148 -25.57 -20.65 11.03
N HIS A 149 -26.51 -20.47 11.96
CA HIS A 149 -26.39 -21.04 13.31
C HIS A 149 -26.33 -22.58 13.28
N GLN A 150 -27.13 -23.22 12.42
CA GLN A 150 -27.12 -24.67 12.27
C GLN A 150 -25.77 -25.17 11.74
N LYS A 151 -25.23 -24.52 10.70
CA LYS A 151 -23.90 -24.86 10.15
C LYS A 151 -22.78 -24.59 11.14
N HIS A 152 -22.85 -23.49 11.89
CA HIS A 152 -21.90 -23.15 12.94
C HIS A 152 -21.90 -24.17 14.07
N MET A 153 -23.08 -24.62 14.52
CA MET A 153 -23.20 -25.70 15.51
C MET A 153 -22.72 -27.05 14.98
N ALA A 154 -22.98 -27.38 13.71
CA ALA A 154 -22.45 -28.59 13.09
C ALA A 154 -20.91 -28.59 13.03
N TYR A 155 -20.30 -27.43 12.77
CA TYR A 155 -18.85 -27.26 12.84
C TYR A 155 -18.31 -27.50 14.24
N HIS A 156 -18.88 -26.84 15.27
CA HIS A 156 -18.44 -27.00 16.66
C HIS A 156 -18.72 -28.41 17.23
N THR A 157 -19.75 -29.09 16.74
CA THR A 157 -20.02 -30.50 17.08
C THR A 157 -18.93 -31.41 16.51
N SER A 158 -18.49 -31.14 15.27
CA SER A 158 -17.43 -31.91 14.60
C SER A 158 -16.03 -31.57 15.13
N TYR A 159 -15.83 -30.31 15.54
CA TYR A 159 -14.55 -29.76 15.99
C TYR A 159 -14.75 -28.92 17.25
N PRO A 160 -14.94 -29.53 18.43
CA PRO A 160 -15.19 -28.80 19.65
C PRO A 160 -13.96 -27.97 20.08
N GLU A 161 -14.19 -26.71 20.40
CA GLU A 161 -13.17 -25.80 20.93
C GLU A 161 -13.24 -25.74 22.46
N ARG A 162 -12.16 -26.17 23.10
CA ARG A 162 -11.99 -26.28 24.55
C ARG A 162 -11.11 -25.14 25.05
N PHE A 163 -11.62 -24.32 25.97
CA PHE A 163 -10.96 -23.09 26.43
C PHE A 163 -10.49 -23.11 27.89
N TYR A 164 -10.92 -24.10 28.68
CA TYR A 164 -10.65 -24.18 30.11
C TYR A 164 -9.79 -25.41 30.46
N TYR A 165 -8.89 -25.78 29.54
CA TYR A 165 -7.93 -26.87 29.72
C TYR A 165 -8.58 -28.24 29.95
N GLU A 166 -9.76 -28.48 29.36
CA GLU A 166 -10.53 -29.71 29.54
C GLU A 166 -9.73 -30.95 29.13
N GLY A 167 -8.98 -30.86 28.02
CA GLY A 167 -8.11 -31.94 27.57
C GLY A 167 -6.99 -32.30 28.57
N LEU A 168 -6.53 -31.34 29.37
CA LEU A 168 -5.56 -31.57 30.44
C LEU A 168 -6.17 -32.36 31.60
N LEU A 169 -7.40 -32.02 31.99
CA LEU A 169 -8.15 -32.73 33.03
C LEU A 169 -8.48 -34.16 32.60
N GLU A 170 -8.99 -34.34 31.39
CA GLU A 170 -9.32 -35.66 30.84
C GLU A 170 -8.08 -36.55 30.76
N ALA A 171 -6.96 -36.02 30.27
CA ALA A 171 -5.71 -36.77 30.17
C ALA A 171 -5.08 -37.11 31.54
N ALA A 172 -5.37 -36.31 32.56
CA ALA A 172 -4.96 -36.57 33.95
C ALA A 172 -5.92 -37.51 34.71
N GLY A 173 -6.99 -38.00 34.06
CA GLY A 173 -7.99 -38.89 34.67
C GLY A 173 -8.95 -38.18 35.63
N GLY A 174 -9.02 -36.84 35.58
CA GLY A 174 -9.92 -36.03 36.40
C GLY A 174 -11.29 -35.85 35.77
N THR A 175 -12.32 -35.65 36.59
CA THR A 175 -13.67 -35.29 36.13
C THR A 175 -13.69 -33.85 35.64
N VAL A 176 -14.09 -33.62 34.38
CA VAL A 176 -14.24 -32.27 33.82
C VAL A 176 -15.42 -31.58 34.52
N PRO A 177 -15.22 -30.42 35.17
CA PRO A 177 -16.31 -29.68 35.79
C PRO A 177 -17.30 -29.17 34.73
N THR A 178 -18.57 -29.00 35.11
CA THR A 178 -19.61 -28.42 34.25
C THR A 178 -19.34 -26.92 34.09
N ILE A 179 -18.54 -26.57 33.08
CA ILE A 179 -18.17 -25.19 32.81
C ILE A 179 -19.25 -24.53 31.95
N GLN A 180 -19.74 -23.37 32.39
CA GLN A 180 -20.65 -22.55 31.61
C GLN A 180 -19.86 -21.73 30.58
N TYR A 181 -19.98 -22.10 29.31
CA TYR A 181 -19.38 -21.36 28.22
C TYR A 181 -20.15 -20.06 27.95
N LEU A 182 -19.44 -19.02 27.54
CA LEU A 182 -20.06 -17.81 26.99
C LEU A 182 -20.64 -18.12 25.60
N PRO A 183 -21.73 -17.43 25.19
CA PRO A 183 -22.33 -17.67 23.88
C PRO A 183 -21.37 -17.38 22.71
N ILE A 184 -21.19 -18.37 21.83
CA ILE A 184 -20.38 -18.24 20.61
C ILE A 184 -21.33 -18.35 19.40
N TYR A 185 -21.59 -17.23 18.73
CA TYR A 185 -22.53 -17.17 17.59
C TYR A 185 -21.85 -17.26 16.22
N PHE A 186 -20.61 -16.79 16.11
CA PHE A 186 -19.90 -16.65 14.82
C PHE A 186 -18.47 -17.16 14.84
N GLY A 187 -17.77 -17.01 15.97
CA GLY A 187 -16.35 -17.31 16.07
C GLY A 187 -16.03 -18.80 15.94
N ASN A 188 -14.88 -19.07 15.33
CA ASN A 188 -14.17 -20.35 15.36
C ASN A 188 -12.66 -20.09 15.24
N VAL A 189 -11.85 -21.11 15.44
CA VAL A 189 -10.38 -21.05 15.37
C VAL A 189 -9.90 -20.60 13.99
N CYS A 190 -10.58 -20.99 12.91
CA CYS A 190 -10.22 -20.61 11.54
C CYS A 190 -10.37 -19.10 11.31
N LEU A 191 -11.50 -18.51 11.72
CA LEU A 191 -11.78 -17.08 11.60
C LEU A 191 -10.92 -16.26 12.57
N ARG A 192 -10.64 -16.77 13.79
CA ARG A 192 -9.72 -16.13 14.74
C ARG A 192 -8.27 -16.13 14.23
N PHE A 193 -7.88 -17.15 13.48
CA PHE A 193 -6.56 -17.26 12.90
C PHE A 193 -6.35 -16.34 11.70
N LEU A 194 -7.41 -15.94 10.99
CA LEU A 194 -7.28 -15.18 9.74
C LEU A 194 -6.53 -13.84 9.88
N PRO A 195 -6.79 -12.98 10.90
CA PRO A 195 -5.97 -11.79 11.13
C PRO A 195 -4.53 -12.10 11.55
N VAL A 196 -4.30 -13.25 12.20
CA VAL A 196 -2.94 -13.70 12.53
C VAL A 196 -2.22 -14.16 11.26
N PHE A 197 -2.94 -14.74 10.31
CA PHE A 197 -2.38 -15.18 9.04
C PHE A 197 -1.85 -13.99 8.22
N ASP A 198 -2.56 -12.86 8.22
CA ASP A 198 -2.08 -11.62 7.59
C ASP A 198 -0.71 -11.19 8.14
N ILE A 199 -0.56 -11.20 9.46
CA ILE A 199 0.71 -10.86 10.14
C ILE A 199 1.79 -11.87 9.75
N VAL A 200 1.47 -13.17 9.74
CA VAL A 200 2.41 -14.24 9.38
C VAL A 200 2.92 -14.05 7.94
N ILE A 201 2.05 -13.73 6.98
CA ILE A 201 2.46 -13.45 5.60
C ILE A 201 3.42 -12.25 5.57
N HIS A 202 3.09 -11.15 6.25
CA HIS A 202 3.96 -9.96 6.32
C HIS A 202 5.34 -10.28 6.90
N ARG A 203 5.40 -11.06 7.97
CA ARG A 203 6.66 -11.51 8.57
C ARG A 203 7.47 -12.38 7.61
N PHE A 204 6.81 -13.27 6.86
CA PHE A 204 7.48 -14.15 5.88
C PHE A 204 7.98 -13.35 4.67
N LEU A 205 7.31 -12.25 4.29
CA LEU A 205 7.75 -11.35 3.23
C LEU A 205 9.03 -10.57 3.58
N GLU A 206 9.28 -10.33 4.87
CA GLU A 206 10.47 -9.61 5.34
C GLU A 206 11.73 -10.47 5.36
N LEU A 207 11.61 -11.79 5.36
CA LEU A 207 12.72 -12.73 5.53
C LEU A 207 12.95 -13.58 4.26
N PRO A 208 13.96 -13.24 3.44
CA PRO A 208 14.18 -13.87 2.14
C PRO A 208 14.28 -15.40 2.09
N PRO A 209 14.89 -16.09 3.06
CA PRO A 209 15.02 -17.54 3.03
C PRO A 209 13.69 -18.30 3.09
N VAL A 210 12.60 -17.62 3.47
CA VAL A 210 11.36 -18.24 3.93
C VAL A 210 10.27 -18.25 2.84
N PHE A 211 10.51 -17.70 1.64
CA PHE A 211 9.48 -17.59 0.60
C PHE A 211 8.87 -18.92 0.12
N LYS A 212 9.67 -19.98 -0.03
CA LYS A 212 9.14 -21.31 -0.41
C LYS A 212 8.16 -21.85 0.62
N SER A 213 8.38 -21.54 1.90
CA SER A 213 7.45 -21.93 2.95
C SER A 213 6.15 -21.13 2.90
N LEU A 214 6.23 -19.85 2.50
CA LEU A 214 5.06 -19.00 2.29
C LEU A 214 4.19 -19.53 1.14
N GLU A 215 4.79 -19.93 0.02
CA GLU A 215 4.06 -20.55 -1.10
C GLU A 215 3.29 -21.80 -0.65
N SER A 216 3.94 -22.66 0.13
CA SER A 216 3.31 -23.87 0.68
C SER A 216 2.16 -23.55 1.65
N LEU A 217 2.28 -22.49 2.45
CA LEU A 217 1.21 -22.02 3.33
C LEU A 217 0.02 -21.49 2.52
N LEU A 218 0.28 -20.71 1.46
CA LEU A 218 -0.76 -20.19 0.58
C LEU A 218 -1.51 -21.32 -0.16
N ASP A 219 -0.82 -22.39 -0.56
CA ASP A 219 -1.46 -23.54 -1.22
C ASP A 219 -2.45 -24.29 -0.31
N HIS A 220 -2.13 -24.44 0.97
CA HIS A 220 -2.97 -25.21 1.89
C HIS A 220 -4.01 -24.37 2.63
N LEU A 221 -3.67 -23.12 2.97
CA LEU A 221 -4.48 -22.25 3.82
C LEU A 221 -5.01 -21.00 3.09
N GLY A 222 -4.59 -20.76 1.84
CA GLY A 222 -5.05 -19.60 1.06
C GLY A 222 -6.56 -19.57 0.84
N SER A 223 -7.21 -20.74 0.81
CA SER A 223 -8.67 -20.87 0.71
C SER A 223 -9.42 -20.23 1.90
N LEU A 224 -8.75 -20.03 3.04
CA LEU A 224 -9.32 -19.36 4.21
C LEU A 224 -9.63 -17.87 3.94
N TYR A 225 -8.91 -17.24 3.01
CA TYR A 225 -9.19 -15.86 2.58
C TYR A 225 -10.57 -15.68 1.96
N LYS A 226 -11.28 -16.78 1.67
CA LYS A 226 -12.73 -16.81 1.38
C LYS A 226 -13.55 -15.99 2.39
N PHE A 227 -13.18 -16.03 3.68
CA PHE A 227 -13.90 -15.33 4.77
C PHE A 227 -13.24 -14.02 5.21
N HIS A 228 -12.22 -13.55 4.49
CA HIS A 228 -11.55 -12.32 4.85
C HIS A 228 -12.47 -11.11 4.58
N ALA A 229 -12.56 -10.20 5.54
CA ALA A 229 -13.46 -9.05 5.45
C ALA A 229 -13.03 -8.04 4.37
N ARG A 230 -11.71 -7.88 4.16
CA ARG A 230 -11.12 -6.87 3.25
C ARG A 230 -9.96 -7.40 2.39
N PRO A 231 -10.18 -8.41 1.53
CA PRO A 231 -9.11 -9.10 0.83
C PRO A 231 -8.37 -8.21 -0.19
N VAL A 232 -9.08 -7.34 -0.91
CA VAL A 232 -8.44 -6.43 -1.88
C VAL A 232 -7.64 -5.35 -1.17
N THR A 233 -8.20 -4.79 -0.08
CA THR A 233 -7.52 -3.79 0.74
C THR A 233 -6.23 -4.36 1.37
N TYR A 234 -6.30 -5.60 1.87
CA TYR A 234 -5.14 -6.29 2.42
C TYR A 234 -4.03 -6.50 1.37
N LEU A 235 -4.39 -6.98 0.17
CA LEU A 235 -3.45 -7.14 -0.94
C LEU A 235 -2.84 -5.80 -1.35
N TYR A 236 -3.66 -4.76 -1.51
CA TYR A 236 -3.19 -3.42 -1.84
C TYR A 236 -2.16 -2.93 -0.83
N ASN A 237 -2.46 -2.98 0.48
CA ASN A 237 -1.54 -2.55 1.53
C ASN A 237 -0.25 -3.38 1.53
N THR A 238 -0.36 -4.69 1.35
CA THR A 238 0.78 -5.62 1.36
C THR A 238 1.72 -5.35 0.18
N LEU A 239 1.17 -5.24 -1.03
CA LEU A 239 1.95 -4.94 -2.23
C LEU A 239 2.55 -3.54 -2.20
N HIS A 240 1.80 -2.55 -1.68
CA HIS A 240 2.26 -1.17 -1.57
C HIS A 240 3.40 -1.04 -0.55
N TYR A 241 3.28 -1.67 0.63
CA TYR A 241 4.28 -1.58 1.70
C TYR A 241 5.55 -2.38 1.37
N TYR A 242 5.40 -3.60 0.83
CA TYR A 242 6.52 -4.50 0.53
C TYR A 242 7.03 -4.41 -0.91
N GLU A 243 6.78 -3.30 -1.61
CA GLU A 243 7.15 -3.09 -3.01
C GLU A 243 8.63 -3.44 -3.28
N LYS A 244 9.55 -2.86 -2.49
CA LYS A 244 11.00 -3.10 -2.61
C LYS A 244 11.39 -4.57 -2.40
N SER A 245 10.74 -5.27 -1.48
CA SER A 245 11.03 -6.68 -1.17
C SER A 245 10.49 -7.65 -2.24
N LEU A 246 9.43 -7.22 -2.94
CA LEU A 246 8.69 -8.00 -3.92
C LEU A 246 9.06 -7.68 -5.37
N GLN A 247 9.79 -6.59 -5.62
CA GLN A 247 10.16 -6.12 -6.96
C GLN A 247 10.85 -7.20 -7.80
N GLU A 248 11.76 -7.97 -7.20
CA GLU A 248 12.52 -9.03 -7.87
C GLU A 248 11.82 -10.40 -7.88
N LYS A 249 10.61 -10.50 -7.29
CA LYS A 249 9.91 -11.78 -7.07
C LYS A 249 8.50 -11.80 -7.67
N PRO A 250 8.39 -11.80 -9.01
CA PRO A 250 7.10 -11.81 -9.69
C PRO A 250 6.27 -13.07 -9.42
N THR A 251 6.91 -14.24 -9.24
CA THR A 251 6.23 -15.51 -8.96
C THR A 251 5.50 -15.48 -7.61
N LEU A 252 6.15 -14.96 -6.57
CA LEU A 252 5.56 -14.84 -5.24
C LEU A 252 4.39 -13.85 -5.23
N LYS A 253 4.52 -12.71 -5.94
CA LYS A 253 3.42 -11.75 -6.13
C LYS A 253 2.23 -12.41 -6.81
N LYS A 254 2.48 -13.12 -7.91
CA LYS A 254 1.47 -13.88 -8.66
C LYS A 254 0.77 -14.91 -7.76
N LYS A 255 1.53 -15.65 -6.95
CA LYS A 255 0.99 -16.65 -6.02
C LYS A 255 0.11 -16.03 -4.95
N LEU A 256 0.54 -14.93 -4.34
CA LEU A 256 -0.20 -14.22 -3.30
C LEU A 256 -1.56 -13.71 -3.82
N VAL A 257 -1.55 -13.04 -4.99
CA VAL A 257 -2.77 -12.54 -5.61
C VAL A 257 -3.68 -13.69 -6.06
N SER A 258 -3.12 -14.73 -6.67
CA SER A 258 -3.86 -15.91 -7.11
C SER A 258 -4.54 -16.63 -5.93
N ALA A 259 -3.84 -16.83 -4.82
CA ALA A 259 -4.40 -17.50 -3.64
C ALA A 259 -5.54 -16.70 -3.00
N ILE A 260 -5.35 -15.38 -2.79
CA ILE A 260 -6.31 -14.54 -2.07
C ILE A 260 -7.52 -14.20 -2.94
N ILE A 261 -7.31 -13.77 -4.19
CA ILE A 261 -8.41 -13.45 -5.12
C ILE A 261 -9.07 -14.73 -5.63
N GLY A 262 -8.30 -15.80 -5.85
CA GLY A 262 -8.83 -17.10 -6.25
C GLY A 262 -9.78 -17.71 -5.22
N ALA A 263 -9.52 -17.52 -3.92
CA ALA A 263 -10.43 -17.96 -2.85
C ALA A 263 -11.81 -17.28 -2.88
N GLN A 264 -11.95 -16.15 -3.57
CA GLN A 264 -13.19 -15.39 -3.71
C GLN A 264 -14.02 -15.80 -4.95
N ARG A 265 -13.51 -16.72 -5.79
CA ARG A 265 -14.12 -17.09 -7.08
C ARG A 265 -15.53 -17.66 -6.95
N ASP A 266 -15.79 -18.46 -5.92
CA ASP A 266 -17.06 -19.19 -5.78
C ASP A 266 -18.18 -18.38 -5.11
N ILE A 267 -17.83 -17.25 -4.48
CA ILE A 267 -18.78 -16.46 -3.67
C ILE A 267 -19.43 -15.35 -4.47
N LYS A 268 -18.65 -14.71 -5.33
CA LYS A 268 -19.08 -13.49 -6.02
C LYS A 268 -19.59 -13.82 -7.42
N PRO A 269 -20.54 -13.04 -7.96
CA PRO A 269 -21.23 -13.37 -9.22
C PRO A 269 -20.25 -13.67 -10.36
N GLN A 270 -20.69 -14.45 -11.36
CA GLN A 270 -19.96 -14.65 -12.62
C GLN A 270 -19.79 -13.29 -13.33
N GLY A 271 -18.69 -12.60 -13.02
CA GLY A 271 -18.50 -11.19 -13.37
C GLY A 271 -17.72 -10.41 -12.32
N TRP A 272 -17.70 -10.81 -11.05
CA TRP A 272 -16.80 -10.21 -10.06
C TRP A 272 -15.34 -10.53 -10.36
N PHE A 273 -15.06 -11.67 -11.01
CA PHE A 273 -13.74 -11.96 -11.56
C PHE A 273 -13.35 -10.99 -12.71
N ARG A 274 -14.24 -10.11 -13.17
CA ARG A 274 -13.88 -8.87 -13.90
C ARG A 274 -13.18 -7.83 -13.02
N CYS A 275 -12.94 -8.10 -11.73
CA CYS A 275 -12.00 -7.34 -10.91
C CYS A 275 -10.65 -7.31 -11.61
N LEU A 276 -10.12 -8.50 -11.92
CA LEU A 276 -8.90 -8.62 -12.69
C LEU A 276 -9.23 -8.50 -14.19
N SER A 277 -8.40 -7.78 -14.93
CA SER A 277 -8.60 -7.66 -16.37
C SER A 277 -8.37 -9.01 -17.07
N ARG A 278 -9.02 -9.22 -18.22
CA ARG A 278 -8.88 -10.46 -19.00
C ARG A 278 -7.42 -10.79 -19.31
N GLY A 279 -6.62 -9.80 -19.67
CA GLY A 279 -5.19 -9.99 -19.94
C GLY A 279 -4.41 -10.49 -18.71
N TYR A 280 -4.73 -9.98 -17.52
CA TYR A 280 -4.11 -10.46 -16.29
C TYR A 280 -4.58 -11.86 -15.89
N LEU A 281 -5.85 -12.20 -16.15
CA LEU A 281 -6.36 -13.55 -15.91
C LEU A 281 -5.66 -14.59 -16.77
N ASP A 282 -5.45 -14.29 -18.06
CA ASP A 282 -4.67 -15.17 -18.94
C ASP A 282 -3.24 -15.34 -18.42
N TYR A 283 -2.64 -14.29 -17.86
CA TYR A 283 -1.35 -14.36 -17.20
C TYR A 283 -1.36 -15.23 -15.94
N LEU A 284 -2.42 -15.18 -15.13
CA LEU A 284 -2.59 -16.03 -13.95
C LEU A 284 -2.64 -17.52 -14.31
N TYR A 285 -3.31 -17.88 -15.41
CA TYR A 285 -3.44 -19.26 -15.88
C TYR A 285 -2.21 -19.80 -16.63
N ARG A 286 -1.29 -18.93 -17.07
CA ARG A 286 0.00 -19.34 -17.65
C ARG A 286 0.92 -19.93 -16.58
N SER A 287 1.83 -20.81 -16.99
CA SER A 287 2.84 -21.44 -16.12
C SER A 287 3.67 -20.41 -15.33
N GLU A 288 4.25 -20.84 -14.21
CA GLU A 288 4.95 -19.98 -13.24
C GLU A 288 6.16 -19.22 -13.84
N ASP A 289 6.79 -19.77 -14.89
CA ASP A 289 7.97 -19.19 -15.55
C ASP A 289 7.68 -18.23 -16.71
N ALA A 290 6.41 -18.03 -17.07
CA ALA A 290 6.08 -17.15 -18.20
C ALA A 290 6.28 -15.68 -17.81
N SER A 291 7.27 -15.01 -18.41
CA SER A 291 7.37 -13.56 -18.35
C SER A 291 6.30 -12.93 -19.25
N TRP A 292 5.58 -11.94 -18.75
CA TRP A 292 4.57 -11.22 -19.52
C TRP A 292 4.80 -9.72 -19.42
N THR A 293 4.97 -9.11 -20.58
CA THR A 293 5.06 -7.66 -20.73
C THR A 293 3.75 -7.16 -21.36
N PRO A 294 2.79 -6.65 -20.57
CA PRO A 294 1.60 -6.01 -21.10
C PRO A 294 1.92 -4.89 -22.07
N ASP A 295 1.14 -4.85 -23.13
CA ASP A 295 1.19 -3.85 -24.20
C ASP A 295 0.37 -2.61 -23.83
N LEU A 296 0.44 -1.56 -24.65
CA LEU A 296 -0.30 -0.32 -24.40
C LEU A 296 -1.82 -0.55 -24.36
N SER A 297 -2.34 -1.48 -25.18
CA SER A 297 -3.77 -1.78 -25.22
C SER A 297 -4.28 -2.35 -23.89
N TYR A 298 -3.46 -3.14 -23.19
CA TYR A 298 -3.77 -3.62 -21.84
C TYR A 298 -3.96 -2.46 -20.85
N TYR A 299 -3.02 -1.51 -20.80
CA TYR A 299 -3.12 -0.37 -19.89
C TYR A 299 -4.30 0.55 -20.26
N SER A 300 -4.56 0.76 -21.55
CA SER A 300 -5.73 1.52 -22.02
C SER A 300 -7.04 0.87 -21.57
N ASN A 301 -7.18 -0.45 -21.73
CA ASN A 301 -8.37 -1.17 -21.28
C ASN A 301 -8.52 -1.13 -19.76
N LEU A 302 -7.41 -1.22 -19.03
CA LEU A 302 -7.38 -1.19 -17.57
C LEU A 302 -7.86 0.16 -17.02
N ILE A 303 -7.31 1.26 -17.54
CA ILE A 303 -7.70 2.63 -17.15
C ILE A 303 -9.11 2.95 -17.65
N GLY A 304 -9.49 2.47 -18.84
CA GLY A 304 -10.84 2.63 -19.39
C GLY A 304 -11.91 2.12 -18.43
N ARG A 305 -11.71 0.96 -17.78
CA ARG A 305 -12.64 0.46 -16.74
C ARG A 305 -12.85 1.46 -15.60
N LEU A 306 -11.81 2.18 -15.19
CA LEU A 306 -11.90 3.18 -14.12
C LEU A 306 -12.64 4.43 -14.62
N VAL A 307 -12.31 4.92 -15.82
CA VAL A 307 -12.99 6.07 -16.44
C VAL A 307 -14.48 5.79 -16.61
N ASP A 308 -14.83 4.63 -17.19
CA ASP A 308 -16.22 4.21 -17.38
C ASP A 308 -16.99 4.10 -16.05
N THR A 309 -16.30 3.71 -14.97
CA THR A 309 -16.90 3.62 -13.62
C THR A 309 -17.08 4.99 -12.98
N ILE A 310 -16.18 5.95 -13.21
CA ILE A 310 -16.32 7.33 -12.73
C ILE A 310 -17.48 8.02 -13.45
N GLU A 311 -17.66 7.75 -14.73
CA GLU A 311 -18.69 8.38 -15.57
C GLU A 311 -20.04 7.67 -15.52
N ASN A 312 -20.12 6.55 -14.80
CA ASN A 312 -21.30 5.69 -14.71
C ASN A 312 -21.81 5.24 -16.10
N SER A 313 -20.89 4.94 -17.00
CA SER A 313 -21.20 4.47 -18.36
C SER A 313 -21.89 3.11 -18.33
N THR A 314 -22.93 2.94 -19.15
CA THR A 314 -23.61 1.66 -19.36
C THR A 314 -23.07 0.96 -20.61
N PRO A 315 -22.60 -0.31 -20.54
CA PRO A 315 -22.62 -1.23 -19.40
C PRO A 315 -21.51 -0.96 -18.37
N THR A 316 -21.81 -1.15 -17.09
CA THR A 316 -20.85 -0.95 -16.02
C THR A 316 -19.65 -1.91 -16.16
N ALA A 317 -18.43 -1.37 -16.04
CA ALA A 317 -17.20 -2.16 -16.13
C ALA A 317 -17.13 -3.24 -15.04
N PHE A 318 -17.67 -2.93 -13.84
CA PHE A 318 -17.78 -3.83 -12.71
C PHE A 318 -19.25 -4.17 -12.41
N PRO A 319 -19.55 -5.39 -11.94
CA PRO A 319 -20.91 -5.76 -11.56
C PRO A 319 -21.38 -4.96 -10.34
N GLU A 320 -22.65 -4.56 -10.33
CA GLU A 320 -23.24 -3.93 -9.15
C GLU A 320 -23.27 -4.91 -7.98
N CYS A 321 -22.86 -4.44 -6.81
CA CYS A 321 -22.80 -5.20 -5.57
C CYS A 321 -23.41 -4.38 -4.43
N ASP A 322 -23.91 -5.06 -3.41
CA ASP A 322 -24.39 -4.38 -2.21
C ASP A 322 -23.21 -3.82 -1.40
N TRP A 323 -22.94 -2.52 -1.56
CA TRP A 323 -21.81 -1.83 -0.94
C TRP A 323 -21.85 -1.83 0.60
N ARG A 324 -23.01 -2.09 1.22
CA ARG A 324 -23.16 -2.14 2.68
C ARG A 324 -22.38 -3.30 3.31
N PHE A 325 -22.19 -4.38 2.55
CA PHE A 325 -21.57 -5.61 3.01
C PHE A 325 -20.23 -5.91 2.32
N ASN A 326 -19.71 -4.97 1.53
CA ASN A 326 -18.41 -5.08 0.88
C ASN A 326 -17.37 -4.19 1.56
N GLU A 327 -16.10 -4.44 1.27
CA GLU A 327 -14.98 -3.69 1.86
C GLU A 327 -14.90 -2.22 1.39
N PHE A 328 -15.53 -1.90 0.26
CA PHE A 328 -15.51 -0.58 -0.36
C PHE A 328 -16.87 0.11 -0.26
N PRO A 329 -16.90 1.44 -0.07
CA PRO A 329 -18.16 2.20 0.06
C PRO A 329 -18.88 2.42 -1.27
N ASN A 330 -18.18 2.37 -2.41
CA ASN A 330 -18.74 2.64 -3.73
C ASN A 330 -17.94 1.94 -4.85
N ALA A 331 -18.51 1.95 -6.06
CA ALA A 331 -17.92 1.33 -7.25
C ALA A 331 -16.57 1.95 -7.64
N THR A 332 -16.43 3.27 -7.53
CA THR A 332 -15.20 3.99 -7.90
C THR A 332 -14.02 3.60 -7.00
N ALA A 333 -14.23 3.54 -5.68
CA ALA A 333 -13.21 3.09 -4.73
C ALA A 333 -12.81 1.64 -5.03
N HIS A 334 -13.78 0.77 -5.29
CA HIS A 334 -13.51 -0.61 -5.66
C HIS A 334 -12.66 -0.70 -6.95
N ALA A 335 -13.06 0.02 -8.01
CA ALA A 335 -12.36 0.06 -9.28
C ALA A 335 -10.92 0.59 -9.15
N LEU A 336 -10.71 1.62 -8.32
CA LEU A 336 -9.40 2.19 -8.04
C LEU A 336 -8.49 1.17 -7.35
N TYR A 337 -8.91 0.62 -6.20
CA TYR A 337 -8.06 -0.29 -5.42
C TYR A 337 -7.77 -1.59 -6.15
N VAL A 338 -8.73 -2.13 -6.90
CA VAL A 338 -8.51 -3.32 -7.73
C VAL A 338 -7.52 -3.02 -8.86
N THR A 339 -7.69 -1.90 -9.56
CA THR A 339 -6.76 -1.49 -10.62
C THR A 339 -5.35 -1.26 -10.08
N SER A 340 -5.20 -0.53 -8.96
CA SER A 340 -3.90 -0.30 -8.34
C SER A 340 -3.26 -1.60 -7.84
N MET A 341 -4.03 -2.51 -7.26
CA MET A 341 -3.55 -3.83 -6.83
C MET A 341 -3.09 -4.67 -8.03
N GLU A 342 -3.85 -4.70 -9.12
CA GLU A 342 -3.49 -5.41 -10.36
C GLU A 342 -2.19 -4.86 -10.96
N ILE A 343 -2.05 -3.53 -11.05
CA ILE A 343 -0.84 -2.85 -11.53
C ILE A 343 0.37 -3.20 -10.66
N MET A 344 0.20 -3.17 -9.33
CA MET A 344 1.26 -3.58 -8.41
C MET A 344 1.59 -5.06 -8.51
N ALA A 345 0.68 -5.90 -9.00
CA ALA A 345 0.90 -7.34 -9.14
C ALA A 345 1.60 -7.73 -10.45
N LEU A 346 1.81 -6.81 -11.39
CA LEU A 346 2.48 -7.08 -12.66
C LEU A 346 3.95 -7.51 -12.47
N PRO A 347 4.48 -8.37 -13.36
CA PRO A 347 5.87 -8.81 -13.34
C PRO A 347 6.81 -7.82 -14.07
N ILE A 348 6.53 -6.52 -13.99
CA ILE A 348 7.31 -5.46 -14.64
C ILE A 348 7.91 -4.55 -13.57
N ILE A 349 9.07 -3.97 -13.89
CA ILE A 349 9.73 -2.94 -13.09
C ILE A 349 8.78 -1.72 -12.94
N PRO A 350 8.53 -1.23 -11.70
CA PRO A 350 7.62 -0.12 -11.42
C PRO A 350 7.77 1.11 -12.32
N LYS A 351 9.01 1.50 -12.63
CA LYS A 351 9.30 2.63 -13.51
C LYS A 351 8.70 2.47 -14.91
N HIS A 352 8.83 1.28 -15.50
CA HIS A 352 8.29 1.01 -16.84
C HIS A 352 6.76 1.05 -16.84
N VAL A 353 6.15 0.58 -15.76
CA VAL A 353 4.70 0.72 -15.57
C VAL A 353 4.30 2.19 -15.51
N GLY A 354 5.02 3.02 -14.73
CA GLY A 354 4.78 4.47 -14.68
C GLY A 354 4.91 5.16 -16.05
N PHE A 355 5.92 4.80 -16.85
CA PHE A 355 6.06 5.29 -18.22
C PHE A 355 4.91 4.82 -19.12
N ASN A 356 4.48 3.57 -19.01
CA ASN A 356 3.35 3.06 -19.79
C ASN A 356 2.03 3.75 -19.43
N LEU A 357 1.81 4.08 -18.15
CA LEU A 357 0.64 4.87 -17.72
C LEU A 357 0.64 6.27 -18.35
N PHE A 358 1.80 6.92 -18.46
CA PHE A 358 1.94 8.18 -19.19
C PHE A 358 1.69 8.00 -20.70
N ASP A 359 2.27 6.96 -21.30
CA ASP A 359 2.14 6.66 -22.72
C ASP A 359 0.69 6.37 -23.13
N VAL A 360 -0.18 5.89 -22.24
CA VAL A 360 -1.61 5.74 -22.52
C VAL A 360 -2.24 7.10 -22.88
N ILE A 361 -1.85 8.16 -22.19
CA ILE A 361 -2.35 9.51 -22.45
C ILE A 361 -1.65 10.08 -23.69
N TYR A 362 -0.33 9.99 -23.75
CA TYR A 362 0.48 10.64 -24.80
C TYR A 362 0.37 9.94 -26.17
N LYS A 363 0.51 8.60 -26.23
CA LYS A 363 0.46 7.80 -27.47
C LYS A 363 -0.94 7.24 -27.78
N GLY A 364 -1.81 7.13 -26.78
CA GLY A 364 -3.20 6.70 -26.97
C GLY A 364 -4.08 7.77 -27.63
N SER A 365 -3.78 9.06 -27.42
CA SER A 365 -4.52 10.20 -27.99
C SER A 365 -4.53 10.26 -29.54
N PRO A 366 -3.40 10.02 -30.25
CA PRO A 366 -3.38 10.03 -31.73
C PRO A 366 -3.79 8.71 -32.41
N SER A 367 -4.00 7.62 -31.67
CA SER A 367 -4.29 6.31 -32.27
C SER A 367 -5.75 6.23 -32.73
N HIS A 368 -6.00 6.06 -34.04
CA HIS A 368 -7.34 5.99 -34.65
C HIS A 368 -8.30 4.92 -34.07
N GLN A 369 -7.79 3.94 -33.30
CA GLN A 369 -8.60 2.93 -32.60
C GLN A 369 -9.22 3.43 -31.28
N HIS A 370 -8.77 4.59 -30.77
CA HIS A 370 -9.11 5.12 -29.45
C HIS A 370 -9.73 6.53 -29.52
N ALA A 371 -10.58 6.80 -30.51
CA ALA A 371 -11.26 8.10 -30.69
C ALA A 371 -11.98 8.61 -29.42
N ASN A 372 -12.41 7.71 -28.52
CA ASN A 372 -13.02 8.06 -27.24
C ASN A 372 -12.04 8.74 -26.26
N ILE A 373 -10.76 8.37 -26.28
CA ILE A 373 -9.76 8.91 -25.32
C ILE A 373 -9.56 10.40 -25.56
N ARG A 374 -9.43 10.84 -26.82
CA ARG A 374 -9.22 12.25 -27.16
C ARG A 374 -10.44 13.12 -26.83
N SER A 375 -11.65 12.60 -27.04
CA SER A 375 -12.89 13.33 -26.70
C SER A 375 -13.03 13.62 -25.21
N ASN A 376 -12.40 12.79 -24.37
CA ASN A 376 -12.59 12.79 -22.93
C ASN A 376 -11.27 12.72 -22.14
N ILE A 377 -10.22 13.31 -22.71
CA ILE A 377 -8.85 13.14 -22.19
C ILE A 377 -8.69 13.62 -20.75
N MET A 378 -9.51 14.58 -20.31
CA MET A 378 -9.48 15.09 -18.94
C MET A 378 -9.88 14.02 -17.92
N SER A 379 -10.90 13.21 -18.22
CA SER A 379 -11.29 12.08 -17.37
C SER A 379 -10.22 11.00 -17.34
N TRP A 380 -9.53 10.77 -18.47
CA TRP A 380 -8.39 9.85 -18.53
C TRP A 380 -7.20 10.34 -17.73
N ILE A 381 -6.83 11.62 -17.86
CA ILE A 381 -5.78 12.27 -17.05
C ILE A 381 -6.13 12.16 -15.56
N ASN A 382 -7.38 12.41 -15.19
CA ASN A 382 -7.87 12.29 -13.82
C ASN A 382 -7.76 10.86 -13.28
N ALA A 383 -8.17 9.86 -14.06
CA ALA A 383 -8.11 8.45 -13.69
C ALA A 383 -6.65 7.97 -13.53
N VAL A 384 -5.76 8.31 -14.47
CA VAL A 384 -4.34 8.00 -14.38
C VAL A 384 -3.71 8.66 -13.17
N ALA A 385 -4.03 9.94 -12.91
CA ALA A 385 -3.54 10.65 -11.74
C ALA A 385 -3.95 9.99 -10.42
N HIS A 386 -5.22 9.58 -10.29
CA HIS A 386 -5.71 8.82 -9.13
C HIS A 386 -4.98 7.49 -8.96
N ILE A 387 -4.73 6.76 -10.05
CA ILE A 387 -3.97 5.50 -10.00
C ILE A 387 -2.52 5.78 -9.56
N MET A 388 -1.82 6.71 -10.21
CA MET A 388 -0.42 7.00 -9.93
C MET A 388 -0.19 7.46 -8.49
N THR A 389 -1.08 8.30 -7.94
CA THR A 389 -1.00 8.77 -6.54
C THR A 389 -1.27 7.66 -5.53
N SER A 390 -2.05 6.65 -5.92
CA SER A 390 -2.35 5.46 -5.11
C SER A 390 -1.28 4.37 -5.21
N LEU A 391 -0.23 4.55 -6.02
CA LEU A 391 0.87 3.60 -6.16
C LEU A 391 2.11 4.04 -5.35
N PRO A 392 3.03 3.11 -5.05
CA PRO A 392 4.30 3.45 -4.39
C PRO A 392 5.17 4.44 -5.18
N ASP A 393 6.08 5.10 -4.48
CA ASP A 393 7.00 6.14 -5.02
C ASP A 393 7.73 5.71 -6.29
N SER A 394 8.13 4.44 -6.38
CA SER A 394 8.81 3.84 -7.54
C SER A 394 8.01 3.94 -8.86
N TYR A 395 6.69 4.08 -8.78
CA TYR A 395 5.79 4.18 -9.95
C TYR A 395 5.60 5.63 -10.40
N TRP A 396 5.32 6.55 -9.47
CA TRP A 396 5.00 7.94 -9.81
C TRP A 396 6.23 8.86 -9.91
N SER A 397 7.41 8.44 -9.41
CA SER A 397 8.67 9.19 -9.57
C SER A 397 9.03 9.46 -11.04
N VAL A 398 8.46 8.69 -11.96
CA VAL A 398 8.59 8.84 -13.41
C VAL A 398 8.16 10.23 -13.89
N ILE A 399 7.18 10.86 -13.23
CA ILE A 399 6.71 12.22 -13.57
C ILE A 399 7.84 13.23 -13.40
N TYR A 400 8.63 13.12 -12.33
CA TYR A 400 9.80 13.96 -12.12
C TYR A 400 10.90 13.72 -13.17
N GLU A 401 11.00 12.51 -13.73
CA GLU A 401 11.92 12.23 -14.84
C GLU A 401 11.39 12.87 -16.13
N LYS A 402 10.08 12.79 -16.40
CA LYS A 402 9.42 13.44 -17.54
C LYS A 402 9.49 14.97 -17.51
N ILE A 403 9.31 15.60 -16.34
CA ILE A 403 9.51 17.05 -16.19
C ILE A 403 10.96 17.43 -16.54
N CYS A 404 11.95 16.67 -16.06
CA CYS A 404 13.35 16.91 -16.40
C CYS A 404 13.63 16.70 -17.90
N GLU A 405 12.97 15.72 -18.55
CA GLU A 405 13.07 15.48 -19.99
C GLU A 405 12.51 16.65 -20.80
N VAL A 406 11.35 17.19 -20.42
CA VAL A 406 10.74 18.37 -21.07
C VAL A 406 11.66 19.59 -20.94
N LEU A 407 12.22 19.83 -19.75
CA LEU A 407 13.14 20.94 -19.51
C LEU A 407 14.42 20.83 -20.36
N LYS A 408 14.98 19.62 -20.51
CA LYS A 408 16.22 19.36 -21.26
C LYS A 408 16.06 19.30 -22.77
N THR A 409 14.95 18.76 -23.25
CA THR A 409 14.80 18.39 -24.67
C THR A 409 13.88 19.36 -25.39
N ASP A 410 12.68 19.58 -24.85
CA ASP A 410 11.62 20.33 -25.54
C ASP A 410 11.74 21.84 -25.36
N LEU A 411 12.26 22.28 -24.22
CA LEU A 411 12.35 23.69 -23.84
C LEU A 411 13.77 24.24 -23.89
N ALA A 412 14.81 23.43 -24.06
CA ALA A 412 16.21 23.88 -24.02
C ALA A 412 16.62 24.71 -25.25
N THR A 413 16.03 24.47 -26.42
CA THR A 413 16.33 25.16 -27.68
C THR A 413 15.31 26.22 -28.07
N ARG A 414 14.23 26.37 -27.29
CA ARG A 414 13.19 27.37 -27.56
C ARG A 414 13.62 28.72 -27.00
N ASP A 415 14.24 29.51 -27.87
CA ASP A 415 14.32 30.95 -27.63
C ASP A 415 12.90 31.53 -27.64
N VAL A 416 12.61 32.32 -26.61
CA VAL A 416 11.39 33.10 -26.49
C VAL A 416 11.49 34.28 -27.46
N ALA A 417 11.61 34.01 -28.76
CA ALA A 417 11.81 35.04 -29.76
C ALA A 417 10.51 35.83 -30.01
N THR A 418 10.58 37.15 -29.86
CA THR A 418 9.50 38.11 -30.13
C THR A 418 9.17 38.35 -31.61
N TYR A 419 9.76 37.61 -32.55
CA TYR A 419 9.53 37.89 -33.96
C TYR A 419 8.47 36.96 -34.54
N PRO A 420 7.40 37.49 -35.17
CA PRO A 420 6.70 36.70 -36.16
C PRO A 420 7.76 36.35 -37.20
N VAL A 421 7.96 35.06 -37.47
CA VAL A 421 8.58 34.69 -38.74
C VAL A 421 7.68 35.33 -39.78
N MET A 422 8.16 36.41 -40.41
CA MET A 422 7.57 36.93 -41.65
C MET A 422 7.84 35.86 -42.72
N LEU A 423 7.06 34.78 -42.66
CA LEU A 423 6.70 34.05 -43.86
C LEU A 423 5.70 34.96 -44.56
N GLU A 424 6.06 35.32 -45.78
CA GLU A 424 5.26 36.11 -46.70
C GLU A 424 3.79 35.67 -46.66
N GLU A 425 2.93 36.68 -46.47
CA GLU A 425 1.53 36.76 -46.84
C GLU A 425 0.68 35.48 -46.71
N ILE A 426 -0.32 35.57 -45.83
CA ILE A 426 -1.46 34.68 -45.59
C ILE A 426 -1.20 33.72 -44.40
N HIS A 427 -2.07 33.87 -43.39
CA HIS A 427 -2.21 33.17 -42.10
C HIS A 427 -1.75 34.02 -40.90
N ARG A 428 -2.75 34.32 -40.06
CA ARG A 428 -2.64 35.13 -38.84
C ARG A 428 -1.46 34.66 -37.96
N PRO A 429 -0.66 35.57 -37.40
CA PRO A 429 0.39 35.20 -36.47
C PRO A 429 -0.25 34.72 -35.15
N SER A 430 0.08 33.50 -34.72
CA SER A 430 -0.23 33.03 -33.37
C SER A 430 0.80 33.62 -32.38
N PRO A 431 0.41 34.49 -31.44
CA PRO A 431 1.32 35.00 -30.43
C PRO A 431 1.63 33.91 -29.38
N PHE A 432 2.91 33.64 -29.16
CA PHE A 432 3.42 32.95 -27.97
C PHE A 432 3.43 33.94 -26.77
N PRO A 433 3.11 33.53 -25.52
CA PRO A 433 2.95 32.17 -24.97
C PRO A 433 1.59 31.84 -24.33
N TYR A 434 0.50 32.58 -24.51
CA TYR A 434 -0.77 32.18 -23.88
C TYR A 434 -1.29 30.81 -24.40
N SER A 435 -0.91 30.44 -25.62
CA SER A 435 -1.18 29.09 -26.14
C SER A 435 -0.21 28.03 -25.62
N PHE A 436 0.86 28.35 -24.90
CA PHE A 436 1.89 27.34 -24.64
C PHE A 436 1.65 26.42 -23.45
N PHE A 437 0.59 26.67 -22.67
CA PHE A 437 0.21 25.84 -21.52
C PHE A 437 -1.31 25.67 -21.33
N ASP A 438 -2.14 26.26 -22.20
CA ASP A 438 -3.58 25.97 -22.20
C ASP A 438 -3.85 24.70 -23.00
N PHE A 439 -3.87 23.59 -22.27
CA PHE A 439 -4.10 22.27 -22.82
C PHE A 439 -5.40 22.18 -23.63
N LYS A 440 -6.50 22.84 -23.21
CA LYS A 440 -7.79 22.76 -23.92
C LYS A 440 -7.73 23.46 -25.27
N VAL A 441 -7.09 24.63 -25.33
CA VAL A 441 -6.95 25.40 -26.57
C VAL A 441 -6.03 24.68 -27.54
N ASN A 442 -4.90 24.14 -27.06
CA ASN A 442 -3.97 23.38 -27.89
C ASN A 442 -4.58 22.10 -28.45
N MET A 443 -5.42 21.44 -27.66
CA MET A 443 -6.19 20.31 -28.15
C MET A 443 -7.15 20.67 -29.27
N ALA A 444 -7.91 21.75 -29.10
CA ALA A 444 -8.85 22.24 -30.10
C ALA A 444 -8.12 22.61 -31.41
N MET A 445 -6.90 23.12 -31.32
CA MET A 445 -6.05 23.49 -32.46
C MET A 445 -5.18 22.35 -33.00
N HIS A 446 -5.21 21.17 -32.37
CA HIS A 446 -4.34 20.02 -32.68
C HIS A 446 -2.84 20.33 -32.65
N SER A 447 -2.44 21.32 -31.86
CA SER A 447 -1.05 21.79 -31.70
C SER A 447 -0.42 21.34 -30.38
N GLU A 448 -0.91 20.25 -29.81
CA GLU A 448 -0.49 19.72 -28.51
C GLU A 448 0.98 19.30 -28.53
N THR A 449 1.75 19.76 -27.55
CA THR A 449 3.16 19.39 -27.38
C THR A 449 3.33 18.38 -26.24
N HIS A 450 4.45 17.65 -26.23
CA HIS A 450 4.80 16.76 -25.12
C HIS A 450 4.83 17.50 -23.77
N ALA A 451 5.28 18.76 -23.75
CA ALA A 451 5.28 19.61 -22.57
C ALA A 451 3.87 19.88 -22.00
N ASP A 452 2.87 20.04 -22.85
CA ASP A 452 1.45 20.25 -22.45
C ASP A 452 0.89 19.02 -21.74
N TYR A 453 1.14 17.83 -22.29
CA TYR A 453 0.71 16.56 -21.69
C TYR A 453 1.38 16.31 -20.34
N VAL A 454 2.69 16.59 -20.24
CA VAL A 454 3.42 16.46 -18.97
C VAL A 454 2.90 17.45 -17.94
N LEU A 455 2.59 18.70 -18.33
CA LEU A 455 2.04 19.71 -17.43
C LEU A 455 0.67 19.29 -16.90
N ALA A 456 -0.26 18.95 -17.80
CA ALA A 456 -1.63 18.59 -17.45
C ALA A 456 -1.68 17.35 -16.54
N LEU A 457 -0.89 16.31 -16.84
CA LEU A 457 -0.82 15.13 -15.97
C LEU A 457 -0.16 15.46 -14.63
N THR A 458 0.91 16.24 -14.62
CA THR A 458 1.57 16.63 -13.37
C THR A 458 0.62 17.38 -12.45
N HIS A 459 -0.17 18.31 -13.00
CA HIS A 459 -1.20 19.03 -12.26
C HIS A 459 -2.26 18.07 -11.70
N ALA A 460 -2.76 17.14 -12.50
CA ALA A 460 -3.74 16.16 -12.01
C ALA A 460 -3.15 15.24 -10.92
N VAL A 461 -1.91 14.79 -11.07
CA VAL A 461 -1.23 13.96 -10.07
C VAL A 461 -1.01 14.74 -8.78
N TRP A 462 -0.50 15.97 -8.85
CA TRP A 462 -0.31 16.80 -7.67
C TRP A 462 -1.62 17.21 -7.02
N HIS A 463 -2.71 17.32 -7.79
CA HIS A 463 -4.05 17.56 -7.27
C HIS A 463 -4.51 16.42 -6.34
N HIS A 464 -4.30 15.16 -6.75
CA HIS A 464 -4.67 13.98 -5.95
C HIS A 464 -3.61 13.55 -4.94
N ALA A 465 -2.39 14.08 -5.04
CA ALA A 465 -1.29 13.74 -4.15
C ALA A 465 -1.59 14.18 -2.70
N SER A 466 -1.19 13.32 -1.77
CA SER A 466 -1.15 13.66 -0.36
C SER A 466 -0.12 14.75 -0.09
N ILE A 467 -0.30 15.52 1.00
CA ILE A 467 0.69 16.53 1.40
C ILE A 467 2.08 15.94 1.66
N GLY A 468 2.14 14.68 2.09
CA GLY A 468 3.39 13.95 2.27
C GLY A 468 4.16 13.79 0.97
N GLN A 469 3.48 13.40 -0.11
CA GLN A 469 4.06 13.31 -1.46
C GLN A 469 4.48 14.69 -2.00
N LEU A 470 3.66 15.73 -1.76
CA LEU A 470 3.98 17.10 -2.20
C LEU A 470 5.16 17.74 -1.43
N THR A 471 5.46 17.25 -0.22
CA THR A 471 6.58 17.76 0.60
C THR A 471 7.95 17.53 -0.07
N PHE A 472 8.05 16.60 -1.02
CA PHE A 472 9.28 16.38 -1.78
C PHE A 472 9.51 17.41 -2.90
N MET A 473 8.49 18.21 -3.26
CA MET A 473 8.56 19.19 -4.34
C MET A 473 9.67 20.23 -4.17
N PRO A 474 9.87 20.90 -3.01
CA PRO A 474 10.95 21.89 -2.86
C PRO A 474 12.34 21.26 -3.06
N HIS A 475 12.54 20.05 -2.52
CA HIS A 475 13.78 19.31 -2.69
C HIS A 475 14.02 18.91 -4.15
N PHE A 476 12.97 18.43 -4.84
CA PHE A 476 13.03 18.12 -6.27
C PHE A 476 13.39 19.35 -7.10
N ILE A 477 12.78 20.50 -6.82
CA ILE A 477 13.08 21.76 -7.52
C ILE A 477 14.56 22.11 -7.33
N ARG A 478 15.02 22.19 -6.07
CA ARG A 478 16.41 22.56 -5.73
C ARG A 478 17.45 21.63 -6.38
N THR A 479 17.24 20.32 -6.31
CA THR A 479 18.27 19.33 -6.69
C THR A 479 18.25 18.97 -8.16
N ARG A 480 17.07 18.87 -8.78
CA ARG A 480 16.91 18.34 -10.15
C ARG A 480 16.47 19.39 -11.15
N VAL A 481 15.65 20.37 -10.75
CA VAL A 481 15.13 21.39 -11.67
C VAL A 481 16.10 22.58 -11.79
N THR A 482 16.57 23.13 -10.67
CA THR A 482 17.53 24.25 -10.63
C THR A 482 18.77 24.08 -11.52
N PRO A 483 19.43 22.91 -11.60
CA PRO A 483 20.56 22.76 -12.54
C PRO A 483 20.16 22.80 -14.01
N LEU A 484 18.90 22.55 -14.36
CA LEU A 484 18.43 22.42 -15.75
C LEU A 484 17.82 23.70 -16.33
N VAL A 485 17.34 24.60 -15.46
CA VAL A 485 16.68 25.84 -15.87
C VAL A 485 17.72 26.90 -16.16
N ASN A 486 17.83 27.28 -17.43
CA ASN A 486 18.79 28.26 -17.95
C ASN A 486 18.11 29.36 -18.79
N ASN A 487 16.88 29.14 -19.24
CA ASN A 487 16.15 30.08 -20.09
C ASN A 487 14.79 30.50 -19.49
N GLU A 488 14.22 31.56 -20.08
CA GLU A 488 12.95 32.14 -19.65
C GLU A 488 11.76 31.17 -19.81
N ALA A 489 11.70 30.39 -20.91
CA ALA A 489 10.62 29.44 -21.15
C ALA A 489 10.56 28.33 -20.09
N GLN A 490 11.71 27.79 -19.69
CA GLN A 490 11.85 26.80 -18.63
C GLN A 490 11.43 27.38 -17.27
N PHE A 491 11.77 28.63 -16.98
CA PHE A 491 11.33 29.29 -15.75
C PHE A 491 9.81 29.44 -15.69
N LEU A 492 9.20 29.95 -16.77
CA LEU A 492 7.75 30.06 -16.88
C LEU A 492 7.05 28.70 -16.74
N TYR A 493 7.63 27.64 -17.32
CA TYR A 493 7.11 26.28 -17.14
C TYR A 493 7.10 25.85 -15.67
N VAL A 494 8.16 26.13 -14.92
CA VAL A 494 8.23 25.85 -13.48
C VAL A 494 7.21 26.68 -12.69
N CYS A 495 7.02 27.95 -13.04
CA CYS A 495 5.97 28.78 -12.43
C CYS A 495 4.56 28.20 -12.69
N CYS A 496 4.27 27.78 -13.92
CA CYS A 496 3.01 27.12 -14.28
C CYS A 496 2.82 25.78 -13.56
N LEU A 497 3.89 25.01 -13.37
CA LEU A 497 3.84 23.75 -12.62
C LEU A 497 3.43 24.00 -11.15
N VAL A 498 4.13 24.90 -10.46
CA VAL A 498 4.03 25.02 -8.99
C VAL A 498 2.93 25.98 -8.55
N GLY A 499 2.64 27.01 -9.33
CA GLY A 499 1.70 28.09 -9.00
C GLY A 499 0.34 27.61 -8.46
N PRO A 500 -0.37 26.69 -9.13
CA PRO A 500 -1.68 26.22 -8.68
C PRO A 500 -1.69 25.55 -7.29
N PHE A 501 -0.53 25.06 -6.81
CA PHE A 501 -0.42 24.30 -5.56
C PHE A 501 0.04 25.15 -4.38
N LEU A 502 0.38 26.42 -4.60
CA LEU A 502 0.83 27.33 -3.54
C LEU A 502 -0.22 27.50 -2.43
N GLN A 503 -1.50 27.56 -2.79
CA GLN A 503 -2.61 27.63 -1.83
C GLN A 503 -2.65 26.40 -0.91
N ARG A 504 -2.42 25.19 -1.45
CA ARG A 504 -2.37 23.96 -0.65
C ARG A 504 -1.21 23.98 0.33
N PHE A 505 -0.03 24.44 -0.09
CA PHE A 505 1.10 24.59 0.83
C PHE A 505 0.85 25.66 1.89
N GLN A 506 0.15 26.74 1.58
CA GLN A 506 -0.22 27.75 2.58
C GLN A 506 -1.09 27.13 3.70
N LEU A 507 -2.11 26.35 3.33
CA LEU A 507 -3.05 25.74 4.27
C LEU A 507 -2.45 24.56 5.04
N GLU A 508 -1.70 23.69 4.36
CA GLU A 508 -1.30 22.39 4.90
C GLU A 508 0.15 22.38 5.43
N ARG A 509 1.10 23.10 4.79
CA ARG A 509 2.53 23.14 5.17
C ARG A 509 3.28 24.41 4.73
N THR A 510 3.21 25.46 5.55
CA THR A 510 3.79 26.79 5.26
C THR A 510 5.32 26.79 5.08
N ARG A 511 6.05 25.83 5.68
CA ARG A 511 7.51 25.71 5.49
C ARG A 511 7.88 25.40 4.03
N CYS A 512 7.16 24.47 3.41
CA CYS A 512 7.41 24.09 2.02
C CYS A 512 7.12 25.25 1.06
N LEU A 513 6.10 26.06 1.36
CA LEU A 513 5.78 27.29 0.62
C LEU A 513 6.98 28.27 0.62
N GLN A 514 7.58 28.52 1.79
CA GLN A 514 8.75 29.41 1.89
C GLN A 514 9.92 28.88 1.07
N GLU A 515 10.24 27.58 1.22
CA GLU A 515 11.33 26.93 0.48
C GLU A 515 11.11 27.03 -1.03
N ILE A 516 9.91 26.72 -1.53
CA ILE A 516 9.57 26.83 -2.96
C ILE A 516 9.81 28.25 -3.48
N VAL A 517 9.37 29.26 -2.74
CA VAL A 517 9.42 30.63 -3.23
C VAL A 517 10.84 31.18 -3.22
N ILE A 518 11.63 30.84 -2.20
CA ILE A 518 13.07 31.14 -2.19
C ILE A 518 13.74 30.51 -3.42
N GLU A 519 13.43 29.24 -3.74
CA GLU A 519 13.95 28.60 -4.96
C GLU A 519 13.49 29.31 -6.24
N LEU A 520 12.24 29.79 -6.34
CA LEU A 520 11.76 30.57 -7.49
C LEU A 520 12.58 31.86 -7.69
N TYR A 521 12.93 32.56 -6.61
CA TYR A 521 13.80 33.75 -6.70
C TYR A 521 15.22 33.39 -7.13
N HIS A 522 15.79 32.29 -6.63
CA HIS A 522 17.11 31.83 -7.07
C HIS A 522 17.12 31.37 -8.53
N LEU A 523 16.05 30.73 -9.00
CA LEU A 523 15.86 30.39 -10.40
C LEU A 523 15.79 31.63 -11.28
N LEU A 524 15.04 32.65 -10.85
CA LEU A 524 14.97 33.93 -11.55
C LEU A 524 16.35 34.61 -11.64
N GLU A 525 17.12 34.63 -10.54
CA GLU A 525 18.49 35.14 -10.53
C GLU A 525 19.40 34.42 -11.53
N LYS A 526 19.29 33.09 -11.60
CA LYS A 526 20.07 32.28 -12.53
C LYS A 526 19.71 32.58 -13.99
N VAL A 527 18.42 32.59 -14.31
CA VAL A 527 17.91 32.82 -15.67
C VAL A 527 18.22 34.24 -16.13
N ASP A 528 18.13 35.23 -15.24
CA ASP A 528 18.48 36.62 -15.51
C ASP A 528 19.98 36.81 -15.84
N ARG A 529 20.85 35.99 -15.22
CA ARG A 529 22.29 35.98 -15.51
C ARG A 529 22.64 35.32 -16.84
N GLU A 530 21.95 34.23 -17.17
CA GLU A 530 22.25 33.41 -18.35
C GLU A 530 21.56 33.94 -19.63
N SER A 531 20.43 34.65 -19.50
CA SER A 531 19.66 35.17 -20.62
C SER A 531 20.05 36.61 -21.00
N GLN A 532 20.28 36.86 -22.29
CA GLN A 532 20.60 38.22 -22.78
C GLN A 532 19.42 39.19 -22.65
N HIS A 533 18.20 38.72 -22.88
CA HIS A 533 16.97 39.48 -22.76
C HIS A 533 15.87 38.61 -22.14
N LEU A 534 15.01 39.23 -21.33
CA LEU A 534 13.79 38.63 -20.80
C LEU A 534 12.60 39.34 -21.44
N HIS A 535 11.70 38.58 -22.07
CA HIS A 535 10.58 39.10 -22.83
C HIS A 535 9.30 39.22 -21.99
N HIS A 536 9.12 38.36 -20.99
CA HIS A 536 7.92 38.22 -20.16
C HIS A 536 8.12 38.71 -18.72
N VAL A 537 8.93 39.76 -18.56
CA VAL A 537 9.26 40.34 -17.26
C VAL A 537 8.01 40.76 -16.48
N GLU A 538 7.01 41.30 -17.16
CA GLU A 538 5.76 41.78 -16.53
C GLU A 538 4.99 40.62 -15.89
N THR A 539 4.71 39.57 -16.66
CA THR A 539 4.01 38.37 -16.17
C THR A 539 4.75 37.71 -15.01
N ILE A 540 6.08 37.63 -15.07
CA ILE A 540 6.90 37.09 -13.98
C ILE A 540 6.76 37.94 -12.72
N CYS A 541 6.88 39.27 -12.85
CA CYS A 541 6.73 40.18 -11.72
C CYS A 541 5.32 40.12 -11.12
N ASP A 542 4.27 40.09 -11.95
CA ASP A 542 2.88 40.02 -11.51
C ASP A 542 2.61 38.73 -10.72
N PHE A 543 3.13 37.60 -11.19
CA PHE A 543 3.04 36.33 -10.48
C PHE A 543 3.76 36.40 -9.12
N LEU A 544 4.96 36.97 -9.06
CA LEU A 544 5.70 37.13 -7.80
C LEU A 544 4.99 38.07 -6.80
N TYR A 545 4.35 39.14 -7.28
CA TYR A 545 3.51 39.99 -6.45
C TYR A 545 2.27 39.27 -5.96
N HIS A 546 1.60 38.51 -6.82
CA HIS A 546 0.48 37.66 -6.41
C HIS A 546 0.90 36.71 -5.29
N ILE A 547 2.08 36.09 -5.40
CA ILE A 547 2.62 35.22 -4.37
C ILE A 547 2.85 35.96 -3.05
N LYS A 548 3.45 37.15 -3.08
CA LYS A 548 3.69 37.97 -1.88
C LYS A 548 2.37 38.29 -1.18
N TYR A 549 1.39 38.83 -1.90
CA TYR A 549 0.18 39.35 -1.25
C TYR A 549 -0.81 38.27 -0.84
N MET A 550 -0.88 37.14 -1.57
CA MET A 550 -1.86 36.08 -1.29
C MET A 550 -1.33 35.00 -0.35
N PHE A 551 -0.04 34.64 -0.46
CA PHE A 551 0.48 33.43 0.19
C PHE A 551 1.48 33.71 1.32
N ILE A 552 2.50 34.54 1.08
CA ILE A 552 3.70 34.59 1.93
C ILE A 552 3.78 35.83 2.81
N GLY A 553 3.23 36.95 2.37
CA GLY A 553 3.44 38.26 2.99
C GLY A 553 4.93 38.59 3.08
N ASP A 554 5.42 38.72 4.32
CA ASP A 554 6.81 39.12 4.61
C ASP A 554 7.70 37.97 5.11
N MET A 555 7.24 36.71 5.10
CA MET A 555 7.99 35.59 5.70
C MET A 555 9.34 35.30 5.04
N VAL A 556 9.50 35.57 3.74
CA VAL A 556 10.74 35.31 2.98
C VAL A 556 11.53 36.59 2.66
N ARG A 557 11.14 37.72 3.25
CA ARG A 557 11.68 39.05 2.89
C ARG A 557 13.20 39.11 3.00
N ASP A 558 13.76 38.60 4.08
CA ASP A 558 15.20 38.74 4.35
C ASP A 558 16.06 37.94 3.35
N GLU A 559 15.56 36.82 2.84
CA GLU A 559 16.23 36.06 1.77
C GLU A 559 16.03 36.72 0.40
N VAL A 560 14.81 37.18 0.10
CA VAL A 560 14.50 37.87 -1.16
C VAL A 560 15.28 39.18 -1.30
N GLN A 561 15.50 39.90 -0.19
CA GLN A 561 16.32 41.12 -0.16
C GLN A 561 17.77 40.88 -0.58
N LYS A 562 18.32 39.68 -0.39
CA LYS A 562 19.67 39.31 -0.85
C LYS A 562 19.72 39.03 -2.36
N ILE A 563 18.59 38.68 -2.96
CA ILE A 563 18.49 38.24 -4.36
C ILE A 563 18.15 39.42 -5.27
N ILE A 564 17.17 40.26 -4.91
CA ILE A 564 16.70 41.39 -5.75
C ILE A 564 17.84 42.30 -6.25
N PRO A 565 18.83 42.71 -5.43
CA PRO A 565 19.91 43.59 -5.89
C PRO A 565 20.82 42.95 -6.95
N LYS A 566 20.82 41.63 -7.08
CA LYS A 566 21.62 40.89 -8.06
C LYS A 566 20.94 40.78 -9.43
N LEU A 567 19.64 41.08 -9.50
CA LEU A 567 18.87 41.05 -10.73
C LEU A 567 19.19 42.28 -11.60
N ARG A 568 18.88 42.22 -12.89
CA ARG A 568 18.98 43.35 -13.82
C ARG A 568 18.09 44.53 -13.39
N GLN A 569 18.50 45.73 -13.77
CA GLN A 569 17.81 46.98 -13.39
C GLN A 569 16.32 47.00 -13.80
N SER A 570 15.96 46.39 -14.93
CA SER A 570 14.58 46.26 -15.39
C SER A 570 13.67 45.47 -14.44
N LEU A 571 14.22 44.43 -13.80
CA LEU A 571 13.54 43.62 -12.78
C LEU A 571 13.51 44.34 -11.43
N GLN A 572 14.61 44.98 -11.04
CA GLN A 572 14.68 45.74 -9.77
C GLN A 572 13.63 46.85 -9.70
N VAL A 573 13.45 47.61 -10.79
CA VAL A 573 12.44 48.68 -10.85
C VAL A 573 11.03 48.12 -10.72
N ARG A 574 10.74 46.97 -11.36
CA ARG A 574 9.42 46.34 -11.32
C ARG A 574 9.14 45.67 -9.97
N LEU A 575 10.13 45.04 -9.36
CA LEU A 575 10.04 44.37 -8.05
C LEU A 575 10.29 45.31 -6.86
N ARG A 576 10.31 46.64 -7.06
CA ARG A 576 10.60 47.63 -6.02
C ARG A 576 9.71 47.56 -4.79
N PHE A 577 8.47 47.07 -4.94
CA PHE A 577 7.50 46.98 -3.85
C PHE A 577 7.56 45.63 -3.10
N MET A 578 8.39 44.69 -3.56
CA MET A 578 8.53 43.38 -2.90
C MET A 578 9.08 43.48 -1.48
N LEU A 579 9.88 44.53 -1.19
CA LEU A 579 10.47 44.78 0.13
C LEU A 579 9.64 45.71 1.01
N GLN A 580 8.55 46.28 0.48
CA GLN A 580 7.63 47.09 1.29
C GLN A 580 6.84 46.17 2.23
N THR A 581 6.74 46.59 3.49
CA THR A 581 5.94 45.91 4.52
C THR A 581 4.48 46.00 4.12
N SER A 582 3.79 44.86 4.04
CA SER A 582 2.34 44.88 3.88
C SER A 582 1.74 45.44 5.17
N LEU A 583 1.22 46.67 5.13
CA LEU A 583 0.37 47.21 6.19
C LEU A 583 -0.78 46.23 6.39
N LYS A 584 -0.80 45.56 7.55
CA LYS A 584 -1.94 44.75 7.98
C LYS A 584 -3.20 45.61 7.83
N ARG A 585 -4.11 45.22 6.92
CA ARG A 585 -5.50 45.64 7.05
C ARG A 585 -6.01 44.92 8.29
N ASP A 586 -6.11 45.64 9.39
CA ASP A 586 -6.92 45.21 10.52
C ASP A 586 -8.33 44.96 9.96
N ILE A 587 -8.73 43.69 9.95
CA ILE A 587 -10.10 43.29 9.64
C ILE A 587 -10.90 43.66 10.88
N THR A 588 -11.39 44.88 10.91
CA THR A 588 -12.62 45.22 11.62
C THR A 588 -13.76 44.94 10.67
N GLU A 589 -14.36 43.75 10.80
CA GLU A 589 -15.81 43.49 10.71
C GLU A 589 -16.11 42.06 11.16
#